data_AF-A0A9Q3J9P8-F1
#
_entry.id   AF-A0A9Q3J9P8-F1
#
_cell.length_a   1.000
_cell.length_b   1.000
_cell.length_c   1.000
_cell.angle_alpha   90.00
_cell.angle_beta   90.00
_cell.angle_gamma   90.00
#
_symmetry.space_group_name_H-M   'P 1'
#
loop_
_entity.id
_entity.type
_entity.pdbx_description
1 polymer ?
#
loop_
_entity_poly.entity_id
_entity_poly.type
_entity_poly.pdbx_seq_one_letter_code
_entity_poly.pdbx_strand_id
1 'polypeptide(L)'
;MNGFKNSPDLDKDALQYASGWWFKADKRTGQIQRDVSKRCTEGKLIFPNEHFWIDLSACHGLIQVVWASSTFVQYTDPAQDNESTT
;
A
#
# COMPACT_ATOMS: atom_id res chain seq x y z
N MET A 1 16.92 2.65 0.39
CA MET A 1 15.92 3.35 -0.44
C MET A 1 14.63 3.31 0.35
N ASN A 2 14.05 4.48 0.66
CA ASN A 2 12.77 4.55 1.38
C ASN A 2 11.68 4.04 0.41
N GLY A 3 10.79 3.16 0.85
CA GLY A 3 9.76 2.54 0.02
C GLY A 3 8.87 3.55 -0.74
N PHE A 4 7.97 3.03 -1.58
CA PHE A 4 7.03 3.87 -2.34
C PHE A 4 6.20 4.75 -1.39
N LYS A 5 6.18 6.06 -1.67
CA LYS A 5 5.36 7.06 -0.98
C LYS A 5 4.72 7.95 -2.04
N ASN A 6 3.44 8.27 -1.87
CA ASN A 6 2.79 9.38 -2.55
C ASN A 6 2.38 10.46 -1.54
N SER A 7 2.22 11.68 -2.04
CA SER A 7 1.62 12.76 -1.25
C SER A 7 0.11 12.51 -1.12
N PRO A 8 -0.53 12.99 -0.04
CA PRO A 8 -2.00 13.00 0.06
C PRO A 8 -2.63 13.65 -1.17
N ASP A 9 -3.46 12.90 -1.87
CA ASP A 9 -4.12 13.34 -3.09
C ASP A 9 -5.56 12.85 -3.20
N LEU A 10 -6.30 13.50 -4.12
CA LEU A 10 -7.66 13.15 -4.51
C LEU A 10 -7.62 12.94 -6.02
N ASP A 11 -8.09 11.78 -6.49
CA ASP A 11 -8.12 11.49 -7.92
C ASP A 11 -9.35 12.15 -8.54
N LYS A 12 -9.24 13.45 -8.82
CA LYS A 12 -10.35 14.29 -9.31
C LYS A 12 -10.90 13.85 -10.67
N ASP A 13 -10.08 13.17 -11.47
CA ASP A 13 -10.44 12.70 -12.81
C ASP A 13 -10.92 11.23 -12.82
N ALA A 14 -10.96 10.56 -11.67
CA ALA A 14 -11.38 9.17 -11.57
C ALA A 14 -12.91 9.01 -11.61
N LEU A 15 -13.37 7.90 -12.19
CA LEU A 15 -14.78 7.48 -12.25
C LEU A 15 -15.24 6.96 -10.88
N GLN A 16 -15.40 7.86 -9.91
CA GLN A 16 -15.92 7.63 -8.55
C GLN A 16 -15.11 6.69 -7.65
N TYR A 17 -14.62 5.57 -8.16
CA TYR A 17 -13.83 4.57 -7.47
C TYR A 17 -12.52 4.31 -8.22
N ALA A 18 -11.48 3.97 -7.47
CA ALA A 18 -10.23 3.40 -7.97
C ALA A 18 -9.98 2.05 -7.34
N SER A 19 -9.12 1.27 -8.00
CA SER A 19 -8.57 0.04 -7.44
C SER A 19 -7.05 0.07 -7.47
N GLY A 20 -6.44 -0.39 -6.39
CA GLY A 20 -4.99 -0.52 -6.24
C GLY A 20 -4.62 -1.96 -5.90
N TRP A 21 -3.38 -2.31 -6.26
CA TRP A 21 -2.82 -3.64 -6.05
C TRP A 21 -1.54 -3.54 -5.25
N TRP A 22 -1.45 -4.28 -4.16
CA TRP A 22 -0.26 -4.37 -3.33
C TRP A 22 0.27 -5.79 -3.33
N PHE A 23 1.57 -5.92 -3.54
CA PHE A 23 2.29 -7.18 -3.50
C PHE A 23 3.67 -6.94 -2.90
N LYS A 24 4.22 -7.99 -2.31
CA LYS A 24 5.60 -7.95 -1.83
C LYS A 24 6.57 -8.03 -3.00
N ALA A 25 7.52 -7.12 -3.06
CA ALA A 25 8.61 -7.14 -4.04
C ALA A 25 9.96 -7.16 -3.32
N ASP A 26 10.93 -7.85 -3.90
CA ASP A 26 12.32 -7.79 -3.47
C ASP A 26 12.86 -6.38 -3.73
N LYS A 27 13.31 -5.70 -2.67
CA LYS A 27 13.75 -4.29 -2.72
C LYS A 27 14.95 -4.03 -3.64
N ARG A 28 15.78 -5.05 -3.88
CA ARG A 28 17.03 -4.92 -4.66
C ARG A 28 16.78 -5.15 -6.15
N THR A 29 15.88 -6.06 -6.47
CA THR A 29 15.65 -6.55 -7.83
C THR A 29 14.31 -6.09 -8.41
N GLY A 30 13.39 -5.59 -7.57
CA GLY A 30 12.01 -5.26 -7.95
C GLY A 30 11.17 -6.51 -8.27
N GLN A 31 11.72 -7.72 -8.12
CA GLN A 31 10.99 -8.94 -8.45
C GLN A 31 9.88 -9.18 -7.44
N ILE A 32 8.68 -9.45 -7.95
CA ILE A 32 7.53 -9.85 -7.13
C ILE A 32 7.89 -11.12 -6.38
N GLN A 33 7.77 -11.10 -5.04
CA GLN A 33 7.86 -12.29 -4.22
C GLN A 33 6.64 -13.17 -4.51
N ARG A 34 6.89 -14.29 -5.21
CA ARG A 34 5.85 -15.26 -5.60
C ARG A 34 5.41 -16.16 -4.44
N ASP A 35 6.17 -16.17 -3.35
CA ASP A 35 5.81 -16.89 -2.15
C ASP A 35 4.73 -16.14 -1.38
N VAL A 36 3.48 -16.51 -1.66
CA VAL A 36 2.28 -15.92 -1.04
C VAL A 36 2.17 -16.20 0.46
N SER A 37 2.96 -17.14 1.01
CA SER A 37 2.98 -17.39 2.46
C SER A 37 3.66 -16.28 3.26
N LYS A 38 4.41 -15.41 2.58
CA LYS A 38 5.08 -14.27 3.22
C LYS A 38 4.10 -13.12 3.37
N ARG A 39 3.95 -12.66 4.62
CA ARG A 39 3.26 -11.41 4.94
C ARG A 39 3.95 -10.24 4.24
N CYS A 40 3.14 -9.32 3.72
CA CYS A 40 3.58 -7.93 3.58
C CYS A 40 3.98 -7.48 4.98
N THR A 41 5.23 -7.08 5.16
CA THR A 41 5.69 -6.68 6.49
C THR A 41 5.15 -5.31 6.85
N GLU A 42 4.87 -4.48 5.84
CA GLU A 42 4.59 -3.06 5.99
C GLU A 42 3.69 -2.52 4.86
N GLY A 43 3.05 -1.39 5.11
CA GLY A 43 2.19 -0.68 4.15
C GLY A 43 0.82 -0.35 4.73
N LYS A 44 0.42 0.92 4.63
CA LYS A 44 -0.92 1.38 4.97
C LYS A 44 -1.44 2.25 3.84
N LEU A 45 -2.66 2.00 3.39
CA LEU A 45 -3.42 2.97 2.62
C LEU A 45 -4.20 3.84 3.62
N ILE A 46 -3.90 5.12 3.66
CA ILE A 46 -4.36 6.05 4.69
C ILE A 46 -5.35 7.02 4.09
N PHE A 47 -6.46 7.23 4.81
CA PHE A 47 -7.52 8.18 4.49
C PHE A 47 -7.56 9.24 5.61
N PRO A 48 -6.73 10.29 5.51
CA PRO A 48 -6.44 11.16 6.65
C PRO A 48 -7.63 11.98 7.11
N ASN A 49 -8.54 12.36 6.20
CA ASN A 49 -9.70 13.19 6.54
C ASN A 49 -10.83 12.36 7.18
N GLU A 50 -10.81 11.05 6.94
CA GLU A 50 -11.79 10.09 7.39
C GLU A 50 -11.33 9.36 8.66
N HIS A 51 -10.11 9.64 9.11
CA HIS A 51 -9.50 9.10 10.33
C HIS A 51 -9.44 7.57 10.37
N PHE A 52 -9.28 6.92 9.21
CA PHE A 52 -9.05 5.48 9.13
C PHE A 52 -7.92 5.13 8.16
N TRP A 53 -7.46 3.88 8.26
CA TRP A 53 -6.47 3.32 7.35
C TRP A 53 -6.76 1.84 7.10
N ILE A 54 -6.28 1.35 5.96
CA ILE A 54 -6.26 -0.08 5.63
C ILE A 54 -4.84 -0.57 5.89
N ASP A 55 -4.71 -1.46 6.87
CA ASP A 55 -3.44 -2.11 7.20
C ASP A 55 -3.19 -3.28 6.26
N LEU A 56 -2.19 -3.12 5.38
CA LEU A 56 -1.86 -4.11 4.37
C LEU A 56 -0.89 -5.18 4.90
N SER A 57 -0.31 -4.98 6.10
CA SER A 57 0.66 -5.91 6.70
C SER A 57 0.01 -7.21 7.21
N ALA A 58 -1.29 -7.16 7.49
CA ALA A 58 -2.07 -8.32 7.93
C ALA A 58 -2.34 -9.32 6.78
N CYS A 59 -2.14 -8.91 5.53
CA CYS A 59 -2.52 -9.68 4.36
C CYS A 59 -1.37 -10.54 3.80
N HIS A 60 -1.73 -11.67 3.18
CA HIS A 60 -0.82 -12.61 2.53
C HIS A 60 -1.00 -12.53 1.01
N GLY A 61 0.10 -12.54 0.26
CA GLY A 61 0.08 -12.55 -1.20
C GLY A 61 -0.32 -11.21 -1.84
N LEU A 62 -1.15 -11.28 -2.89
CA LEU A 62 -1.61 -10.12 -3.66
C LEU A 62 -2.89 -9.56 -3.05
N ILE A 63 -2.88 -8.26 -2.76
CA ILE A 63 -4.00 -7.55 -2.14
C ILE A 63 -4.60 -6.61 -3.19
N GLN A 64 -5.91 -6.70 -3.39
CA GLN A 64 -6.67 -5.70 -4.15
C GLN A 64 -7.50 -4.88 -3.18
N VAL A 65 -7.40 -3.56 -3.28
CA VAL A 65 -8.25 -2.62 -2.53
C VAL A 65 -9.02 -1.77 -3.52
N VAL A 66 -10.30 -1.55 -3.25
CA VAL A 66 -11.18 -0.64 -3.99
C VAL A 66 -11.66 0.45 -3.05
N TRP A 67 -11.54 1.71 -3.44
CA TRP A 67 -11.96 2.86 -2.63
C TRP A 67 -12.53 3.98 -3.49
N ALA A 68 -13.31 4.89 -2.89
CA ALA A 68 -13.89 6.04 -3.57
C ALA A 68 -12.85 7.17 -3.73
N SER A 69 -11.93 7.02 -4.68
CA SER A 69 -10.76 7.90 -4.85
C SER A 69 -11.10 9.34 -5.26
N SER A 70 -12.29 9.58 -5.80
CA SER A 70 -12.78 10.93 -6.09
C SER A 70 -13.43 11.59 -4.87
N THR A 71 -13.61 10.85 -3.77
CA THR A 71 -14.28 11.32 -2.54
C THR A 71 -13.31 11.43 -1.38
N PHE A 72 -12.45 10.43 -1.19
CA PHE A 72 -11.54 10.37 -0.06
C PHE A 72 -10.13 10.76 -0.47
N VAL A 73 -9.52 11.67 0.27
CA VAL A 73 -8.08 11.94 0.12
C VAL A 73 -7.34 10.68 0.56
N GLN A 74 -6.33 10.26 -0.18
CA GLN A 74 -5.54 9.08 0.17
C GLN A 74 -4.04 9.30 0.06
N TYR A 75 -3.27 8.49 0.79
CA TYR A 75 -1.86 8.26 0.51
C TYR A 75 -1.39 6.92 1.08
N THR A 76 -0.23 6.45 0.62
CA THR A 76 0.46 5.28 1.14
C THR A 76 1.70 5.73 1.90
N ASP A 77 1.81 5.34 3.16
CA ASP A 77 3.04 5.53 3.91
C ASP A 77 4.18 4.68 3.31
N PRO A 78 5.43 5.17 3.31
CA PRO A 78 6.55 4.38 2.84
C PRO A 78 6.64 3.08 3.65
N ALA A 79 6.78 1.96 2.95
CA ALA A 79 7.24 0.74 3.59
C ALA A 79 8.62 1.03 4.22
N GLN A 80 8.73 0.87 5.53
CA GLN A 80 10.01 0.76 6.20
C GLN A 80 10.49 -0.70 6.12
N ASP A 81 11.74 -0.92 6.50
CA ASP A 81 12.30 -2.26 6.64
C ASP A 81 12.64 -2.43 8.12
N ASN A 82 11.84 -3.19 8.86
CA ASN A 82 12.35 -3.84 10.06
C ASN A 82 13.04 -5.15 9.65
N GLU A 83 14.15 -5.06 8.92
CA GLU A 83 15.12 -6.16 8.91
C GLU A 83 15.73 -6.20 10.32
N SER A 84 15.24 -7.12 11.15
CA SER A 84 15.86 -7.46 12.41
C SER A 84 17.31 -7.85 12.14
N THR A 85 18.22 -6.98 12.57
CA THR A 85 19.63 -7.26 12.77
C THR A 85 19.76 -8.53 13.61
N THR A 86 20.09 -9.64 12.97
CA THR A 86 20.54 -10.88 13.63
C THR A 86 21.69 -11.47 12.85
#